data_AF-A0A933REN1-F1
#
_entry.id   AF-A0A933REN1-F1
#
_cell.length_a   1.000
_cell.length_b   1.000
_cell.length_c   1.000
_cell.angle_alpha   90.00
_cell.angle_beta   90.00
_cell.angle_gamma   90.00
#
_symmetry.space_group_name_H-M   'P 1'
#
loop_
_entity.id
_entity.type
_entity.pdbx_description
1 polymer ?
#
loop_
_entity_poly.entity_id
_entity_poly.type
_entity_poly.pdbx_seq_one_letter_code
_entity_poly.pdbx_strand_id
1 'polypeptide(L)'
;MSGAAGTPGAAGTAPDATAGAPRGTPLRGTAIRETAVRVLAAAPQGAGPVHYRRWLELLEEAGYAVMGKDPAAVFLTQISRSPVVRRTTSSGMYELDRDAPERLRRRLATLQARLRDATSAVADAADLARLRAEREQALTEIAQVERALEEAARSLSRTPPRELAAAAG
;
A
#
# COMPACT_ATOMS: atom_id res chain seq x y z
N MET A 1 -64.53 -41.08 -1.19
CA MET A 1 -63.07 -40.98 -1.36
C MET A 1 -62.71 -39.56 -1.72
N SER A 2 -61.73 -38.98 -1.03
CA SER A 2 -60.87 -37.83 -1.38
C SER A 2 -61.51 -36.54 -1.89
N GLY A 3 -61.19 -35.35 -1.39
CA GLY A 3 -60.09 -34.91 -0.53
C GLY A 3 -59.92 -33.41 -0.75
N ALA A 4 -59.80 -32.66 0.34
CA ALA A 4 -59.63 -31.21 0.37
C ALA A 4 -58.15 -30.79 0.41
N ALA A 5 -57.94 -29.46 0.39
CA ALA A 5 -56.70 -28.66 0.58
C ALA A 5 -55.88 -28.44 -0.71
N GLY A 6 -55.57 -27.20 -1.15
CA GLY A 6 -55.04 -26.04 -0.42
C GLY A 6 -53.52 -26.22 -0.28
N THR A 7 -52.58 -25.34 -0.59
CA THR A 7 -52.46 -23.89 -0.90
C THR A 7 -51.04 -23.73 -1.50
N PRO A 8 -50.75 -22.74 -2.37
CA PRO A 8 -49.42 -22.54 -2.96
C PRO A 8 -48.36 -22.17 -1.90
N GLY A 9 -47.25 -22.92 -1.89
CA GLY A 9 -46.09 -22.68 -1.04
C GLY A 9 -45.36 -21.40 -1.44
N ALA A 10 -45.35 -20.45 -0.52
CA ALA A 10 -44.66 -19.17 -0.61
C ALA A 10 -43.17 -19.27 -0.27
N ALA A 11 -42.45 -18.28 -0.78
CA ALA A 11 -41.26 -17.67 -0.19
C ALA A 11 -39.97 -18.52 -0.16
N GLY A 12 -39.27 -18.52 -1.30
CA GLY A 12 -37.81 -18.57 -1.29
C GLY A 12 -37.28 -17.31 -0.61
N THR A 13 -36.84 -17.45 0.64
CA THR A 13 -36.13 -16.41 1.38
C THR A 13 -34.80 -16.15 0.68
N ALA A 14 -34.70 -15.04 -0.04
CA ALA A 14 -33.41 -14.50 -0.45
C ALA A 14 -32.60 -14.19 0.82
N PRO A 15 -31.32 -14.61 0.93
CA PRO A 15 -30.47 -14.04 1.95
C PRO A 15 -30.33 -12.54 1.63
N ASP A 16 -30.82 -11.72 2.55
CA ASP A 16 -30.62 -10.28 2.58
C ASP A 16 -29.12 -10.01 2.66
N ALA A 17 -28.49 -9.88 1.50
CA ALA A 17 -27.14 -9.38 1.34
C ALA A 17 -27.16 -7.86 1.49
N THR A 18 -27.62 -7.36 2.64
CA THR A 18 -27.18 -6.05 3.10
C THR A 18 -25.73 -6.22 3.54
N ALA A 19 -24.83 -6.26 2.56
CA ALA A 19 -23.43 -5.96 2.77
C ALA A 19 -23.40 -4.57 3.42
N GLY A 20 -23.30 -4.56 4.75
CA GLY A 20 -23.31 -3.34 5.53
C GLY A 20 -22.26 -2.40 4.95
N ALA A 21 -22.69 -1.18 4.61
CA ALA A 21 -21.78 -0.18 4.09
C ALA A 21 -20.55 -0.11 4.99
N PRO A 22 -19.33 -0.08 4.42
CA PRO A 22 -18.10 -0.07 5.20
C PRO A 22 -18.19 0.99 6.30
N ARG A 23 -18.16 0.54 7.55
CA ARG A 23 -18.13 1.45 8.70
C ARG A 23 -16.71 1.96 8.86
N GLY A 24 -16.49 3.24 8.58
CA GLY A 24 -15.19 3.88 8.73
C GLY A 24 -14.87 4.87 7.62
N THR A 25 -13.77 5.59 7.77
CA THR A 25 -13.27 6.50 6.74
C THR A 25 -12.83 5.70 5.51
N PRO A 26 -13.42 5.94 4.32
CA PRO A 26 -13.15 5.15 3.13
C PRO A 26 -11.75 5.45 2.57
N LEU A 27 -10.95 4.40 2.36
CA LEU A 27 -9.58 4.46 1.82
C LEU A 27 -9.52 3.91 0.39
N ARG A 28 -8.70 4.56 -0.46
CA ARG A 28 -8.42 4.17 -1.84
C ARG A 28 -6.93 4.36 -2.18
N GLY A 29 -6.42 3.53 -3.10
CA GLY A 29 -5.08 3.68 -3.67
C GLY A 29 -3.98 3.84 -2.62
N THR A 30 -3.13 4.86 -2.77
CA THR A 30 -2.01 5.17 -1.87
C THR A 30 -2.45 5.41 -0.42
N ALA A 31 -3.64 5.95 -0.18
CA ALA A 31 -4.14 6.19 1.17
C ALA A 31 -4.33 4.88 1.97
N ILE A 32 -4.62 3.76 1.29
CA ILE A 32 -4.67 2.44 1.93
C ILE A 32 -3.28 2.08 2.46
N ARG A 33 -2.24 2.24 1.64
CA ARG A 33 -0.85 1.88 2.00
C ARG A 33 -0.34 2.72 3.17
N GLU A 34 -0.44 4.04 3.04
CA GLU A 34 0.08 4.97 4.05
C GLU A 34 -0.64 4.80 5.40
N THR A 35 -1.97 4.62 5.37
CA THR A 35 -2.75 4.45 6.61
C THR A 35 -2.54 3.08 7.24
N ALA A 36 -2.47 2.01 6.44
CA ALA A 36 -2.16 0.67 6.94
C ALA A 36 -0.80 0.64 7.67
N VAL A 37 0.24 1.25 7.08
CA VAL A 37 1.56 1.34 7.70
C VAL A 37 1.49 2.10 9.02
N ARG A 38 0.81 3.26 9.06
CA ARG A 38 0.69 4.03 10.30
C ARG A 38 -0.04 3.29 11.41
N VAL A 39 -1.15 2.63 11.08
CA VAL A 39 -1.92 1.83 12.03
C VAL A 39 -1.05 0.71 12.60
N LEU A 40 -0.33 -0.03 11.75
CA LEU A 40 0.55 -1.09 12.24
C LEU A 40 1.72 -0.53 13.05
N ALA A 41 2.34 0.58 12.62
CA ALA A 41 3.45 1.21 13.33
C ALA A 41 3.06 1.71 14.73
N ALA A 42 1.80 2.12 14.92
CA ALA A 42 1.25 2.53 16.21
C ALA A 42 0.78 1.35 17.07
N ALA A 43 0.50 0.20 16.47
CA ALA A 43 0.04 -0.99 17.20
C ALA A 43 1.19 -1.64 17.99
N PRO A 44 0.91 -2.23 19.18
CA PRO A 44 1.90 -3.01 19.93
C PRO A 44 2.54 -4.15 19.12
N GLN A 45 1.78 -4.71 18.18
CA GLN A 45 2.20 -5.78 17.27
C GLN A 45 3.06 -5.28 16.10
N GLY A 46 3.21 -3.96 15.93
CA GLY A 46 3.98 -3.31 14.85
C GLY A 46 5.49 -3.52 14.87
N ALA A 47 5.98 -4.29 15.85
CA ALA A 47 7.39 -4.67 15.96
C ALA A 47 7.73 -5.97 15.22
N GLY A 48 6.76 -6.78 14.81
CA GLY A 48 7.00 -8.08 14.19
C GLY A 48 6.10 -8.41 12.99
N PRO A 49 6.29 -9.59 12.38
CA PRO A 49 5.44 -10.08 11.30
C PRO A 49 3.97 -10.20 11.68
N VAL A 50 3.08 -9.73 10.81
CA VAL A 50 1.62 -9.79 10.97
C VAL A 50 0.99 -10.39 9.73
N HIS A 51 -0.03 -11.24 9.93
CA HIS A 51 -0.81 -11.79 8.83
C HIS A 51 -1.66 -10.68 8.19
N TYR A 52 -1.75 -10.65 6.85
CA TYR A 52 -2.44 -9.56 6.15
C TYR A 52 -3.91 -9.37 6.60
N ARG A 53 -4.61 -10.46 6.96
CA ARG A 53 -5.98 -10.37 7.50
C ARG A 53 -6.02 -9.67 8.85
N ARG A 54 -5.12 -10.01 9.77
CA ARG A 54 -5.04 -9.34 11.07
C ARG A 54 -4.66 -7.86 10.92
N TRP A 55 -3.82 -7.55 9.94
CA TRP A 55 -3.49 -6.16 9.64
C TRP A 55 -4.70 -5.39 9.08
N LEU A 56 -5.51 -6.01 8.22
CA LEU A 56 -6.77 -5.42 7.78
C LEU A 56 -7.74 -5.19 8.95
N GLU A 57 -7.86 -6.16 9.86
CA GLU A 57 -8.67 -6.02 11.08
C GLU A 57 -8.19 -4.82 11.94
N LEU A 58 -6.88 -4.65 12.12
CA LEU A 58 -6.33 -3.48 12.84
C LEU A 58 -6.71 -2.16 12.17
N LEU A 59 -6.74 -2.13 10.83
CA LEU A 59 -7.14 -0.95 10.06
C LEU A 59 -8.63 -0.64 10.25
N GLU A 60 -9.48 -1.66 10.31
CA GLU A 60 -10.92 -1.57 10.56
C GLU A 60 -11.22 -1.18 12.02
N GLU A 61 -10.52 -1.78 12.99
CA GLU A 61 -10.55 -1.43 14.42
C GLU A 61 -10.14 0.04 14.64
N ALA A 62 -9.25 0.57 13.81
CA ALA A 62 -8.85 1.98 13.80
C ALA A 62 -9.86 2.92 13.10
N GLY A 63 -10.99 2.40 12.63
CA GLY A 63 -12.08 3.19 12.04
C GLY A 63 -11.93 3.50 10.55
N TYR A 64 -11.12 2.74 9.81
CA TYR A 64 -10.94 2.90 8.37
C TYR A 64 -11.56 1.73 7.59
N ALA A 65 -11.92 1.98 6.33
CA ALA A 65 -12.46 0.93 5.47
C ALA A 65 -11.83 0.92 4.08
N VAL A 66 -11.43 -0.24 3.59
CA VAL A 66 -10.85 -0.40 2.25
C VAL A 66 -11.95 -0.50 1.20
N MET A 67 -11.94 0.40 0.23
CA MET A 67 -12.95 0.41 -0.83
C MET A 67 -12.59 -0.57 -1.96
N GLY A 68 -13.55 -1.42 -2.33
CA GLY A 68 -13.43 -2.32 -3.49
C GLY A 68 -14.43 -3.48 -3.44
N LYS A 69 -14.49 -4.28 -4.52
CA LYS A 69 -15.33 -5.49 -4.58
C LYS A 69 -14.90 -6.54 -3.56
N ASP A 70 -13.59 -6.66 -3.35
CA ASP A 70 -12.97 -7.51 -2.33
C ASP A 70 -11.95 -6.65 -1.56
N PRO A 71 -12.32 -6.12 -0.39
CA PRO A 71 -11.44 -5.29 0.44
C PRO A 71 -10.13 -5.99 0.82
N ALA A 72 -10.16 -7.30 1.06
CA ALA A 72 -8.98 -8.06 1.47
C ALA A 72 -7.98 -8.21 0.32
N ALA A 73 -8.45 -8.50 -0.89
CA ALA A 73 -7.61 -8.56 -2.08
C ALA A 73 -7.04 -7.18 -2.46
N VAL A 74 -7.85 -6.13 -2.35
CA VAL A 74 -7.41 -4.74 -2.58
C VAL A 74 -6.36 -4.36 -1.56
N PHE A 75 -6.61 -4.61 -0.27
CA PHE A 75 -5.66 -4.34 0.81
C PHE A 75 -4.32 -5.04 0.57
N LEU A 76 -4.34 -6.34 0.29
CA LEU A 76 -3.15 -7.14 0.02
C LEU A 76 -2.34 -6.59 -1.16
N THR A 77 -3.03 -6.22 -2.25
CA THR A 77 -2.42 -5.61 -3.43
C THR A 77 -1.75 -4.29 -3.09
N GLN A 78 -2.39 -3.47 -2.25
CA GLN A 78 -1.86 -2.18 -1.84
C GLN A 78 -0.64 -2.35 -0.92
N ILE A 79 -0.73 -3.10 0.17
CA ILE A 79 0.41 -3.24 1.10
C ILE A 79 1.62 -3.87 0.43
N SER A 80 1.42 -4.77 -0.55
CA SER A 80 2.52 -5.41 -1.30
C SER A 80 3.26 -4.43 -2.23
N ARG A 81 2.69 -3.26 -2.51
CA ARG A 81 3.32 -2.19 -3.33
C ARG A 81 3.97 -1.10 -2.47
N SER A 82 3.80 -1.15 -1.15
CA SER A 82 4.35 -0.14 -0.27
C SER A 82 5.88 -0.27 -0.18
N PRO A 83 6.65 0.83 -0.25
CA PRO A 83 8.11 0.79 -0.16
C PRO A 83 8.64 0.43 1.23
N VAL A 84 7.78 0.46 2.26
CA VAL A 84 8.13 0.21 3.67
C VAL A 84 7.51 -1.08 4.20
N VAL A 85 7.04 -1.95 3.32
CA VAL A 85 6.46 -3.24 3.67
C VAL A 85 7.25 -4.34 2.98
N ARG A 86 7.64 -5.36 3.74
CA ARG A 86 8.29 -6.55 3.21
C ARG A 86 7.46 -7.80 3.51
N ARG A 87 7.46 -8.73 2.56
CA ARG A 87 6.91 -10.08 2.75
C ARG A 87 7.94 -10.91 3.49
N THR A 88 7.49 -11.68 4.47
CA THR A 88 8.37 -12.63 5.17
C THR A 88 8.47 -13.96 4.40
N THR A 89 9.25 -14.90 4.92
CA THR A 89 9.31 -16.27 4.39
C THR A 89 8.00 -17.04 4.59
N SER A 90 7.18 -16.64 5.55
CA SER A 90 5.89 -17.27 5.85
C SER A 90 4.79 -16.71 4.93
N SER A 91 3.97 -17.60 4.37
CA SER A 91 2.86 -17.20 3.50
C SER A 91 1.86 -16.30 4.23
N GLY A 92 1.42 -15.22 3.58
CA GLY A 92 0.45 -14.26 4.15
C GLY A 92 1.00 -13.34 5.24
N MET A 93 2.27 -13.46 5.61
CA MET A 93 2.90 -12.69 6.69
C MET A 93 3.75 -11.56 6.13
N TYR A 94 3.51 -10.34 6.64
CA TYR A 94 4.16 -9.10 6.24
C TYR A 94 4.67 -8.35 7.46
N GLU A 95 5.67 -7.50 7.27
CA GLU A 95 6.23 -6.67 8.33
C GLU A 95 6.68 -5.31 7.79
N LEU A 96 6.86 -4.36 8.70
CA LEU A 96 7.36 -3.03 8.36
C LEU A 96 8.88 -3.06 8.20
N ASP A 97 9.36 -2.59 7.05
CA ASP A 97 10.77 -2.34 6.78
C ASP A 97 11.13 -0.93 7.23
N ARG A 98 11.56 -0.80 8.49
CA ARG A 98 11.93 0.49 9.09
C ARG A 98 13.22 1.07 8.50
N ASP A 99 14.03 0.24 7.84
CA ASP A 99 15.27 0.64 7.19
C ASP A 99 15.07 1.08 5.73
N ALA A 100 13.86 0.89 5.18
CA ALA A 100 13.53 1.27 3.81
C ALA A 100 13.88 2.72 3.44
N PRO A 101 13.54 3.75 4.26
CA PRO A 101 13.91 5.13 3.92
C PRO A 101 15.42 5.30 3.72
N GLU A 102 16.22 4.69 4.59
CA GLU A 102 17.66 4.83 4.53
C GLU A 102 18.26 4.07 3.33
N ARG A 103 17.74 2.88 3.05
CA ARG A 103 18.12 2.12 1.85
C ARG A 103 17.74 2.86 0.56
N LEU A 104 16.59 3.53 0.52
CA LEU A 104 16.16 4.36 -0.61
C LEU A 104 17.08 5.58 -0.79
N ARG A 105 17.48 6.26 0.30
CA ARG A 105 18.46 7.37 0.22
C ARG A 105 19.81 6.91 -0.34
N ARG A 106 20.34 5.77 0.11
CA ARG A 106 21.58 5.19 -0.43
C ARG A 106 21.46 4.87 -1.92
N ARG A 107 20.33 4.32 -2.34
CA ARG A 107 20.06 4.06 -3.76
C ARG A 107 20.01 5.36 -4.57
N LEU A 108 19.34 6.38 -4.06
CA LEU A 108 19.26 7.70 -4.71
C LEU A 108 20.65 8.31 -4.90
N ALA A 109 21.49 8.31 -3.86
CA ALA A 109 22.86 8.81 -3.94
C ALA A 109 23.70 8.05 -5.00
N THR A 110 23.52 6.74 -5.10
CA THR A 110 24.19 5.90 -6.10
C THR A 110 23.75 6.27 -7.53
N LEU A 111 22.45 6.43 -7.75
CA LEU A 111 21.90 6.81 -9.06
C LEU A 111 22.34 8.22 -9.47
N GLN A 112 22.40 9.16 -8.52
CA GLN A 112 22.90 10.51 -8.75
C GLN A 112 24.40 10.53 -9.09
N ALA A 113 25.21 9.65 -8.46
CA ALA A 113 26.61 9.48 -8.85
C ALA A 113 26.72 8.96 -10.30
N ARG A 114 25.99 7.89 -10.64
CA ARG A 114 25.94 7.34 -12.00
C ARG A 114 25.52 8.38 -13.05
N LEU A 115 24.52 9.20 -12.74
CA LEU A 115 24.06 10.27 -13.64
C LEU A 115 25.15 11.33 -13.87
N ARG A 116 25.89 11.71 -12.83
CA ARG A 116 27.01 12.65 -12.95
C ARG A 116 28.11 12.07 -13.83
N ASP A 117 28.50 10.82 -13.59
CA ASP A 117 29.55 10.14 -14.37
C ASP A 117 29.17 10.06 -15.86
N ALA A 118 27.93 9.66 -16.16
CA ALA A 118 27.43 9.59 -17.54
C ALA A 118 27.35 10.96 -18.23
N THR A 119 27.18 12.05 -17.47
CA THR A 119 27.13 13.42 -18.01
C THR A 119 28.52 14.01 -18.23
N SER A 120 29.51 13.58 -17.44
CA SER A 120 30.89 14.05 -17.52
C SER A 120 31.78 13.24 -18.47
N ALA A 121 31.31 12.10 -18.98
CA ALA A 121 32.06 11.26 -19.90
C ALA A 121 32.27 11.94 -21.27
N VAL A 122 33.53 12.00 -21.71
CA VAL A 122 33.90 12.35 -23.09
C VAL A 122 33.86 11.06 -23.92
N ALA A 123 33.07 11.05 -24.99
CA ALA A 123 32.73 9.84 -25.74
C ALA A 123 32.73 10.06 -27.25
N ASP A 124 33.04 8.99 -28.00
CA ASP A 124 32.87 8.94 -29.44
C ASP A 124 31.39 8.74 -29.84
N ALA A 125 31.10 8.73 -31.16
CA ALA A 125 29.74 8.68 -31.67
C ALA A 125 28.95 7.42 -31.25
N ALA A 126 29.60 6.26 -31.12
CA ALA A 126 28.94 5.01 -30.72
C ALA A 126 28.66 5.01 -29.21
N ASP A 127 29.59 5.55 -28.42
CA ASP A 127 29.45 5.70 -26.97
C ASP A 127 28.37 6.73 -26.59
N LEU A 128 28.12 7.75 -27.41
CA LEU A 128 27.07 8.75 -27.18
C LEU A 128 25.66 8.13 -27.09
N ALA A 129 25.34 7.16 -27.94
CA ALA A 129 24.03 6.50 -27.90
C ALA A 129 23.84 5.71 -26.59
N ARG A 130 24.89 4.98 -26.16
CA ARG A 130 24.88 4.24 -24.89
C ARG A 130 24.74 5.19 -23.70
N LEU A 131 25.51 6.27 -23.66
CA LEU A 131 25.46 7.26 -22.57
C LEU A 131 24.09 7.94 -22.46
N ARG A 132 23.42 8.22 -23.58
CA ARG A 132 22.05 8.76 -23.58
C ARG A 132 21.05 7.79 -22.96
N ALA A 133 21.10 6.52 -23.35
CA ALA A 133 20.23 5.49 -22.81
C ALA A 133 20.47 5.28 -21.29
N GLU A 134 21.73 5.26 -20.85
CA GLU A 134 22.07 5.17 -19.43
C GLU A 134 21.57 6.36 -18.62
N ARG A 135 21.68 7.58 -19.17
CA ARG A 135 21.15 8.80 -18.54
C ARG A 135 19.63 8.75 -18.41
N GLU A 136 18.92 8.37 -19.47
CA GLU A 136 17.46 8.27 -19.45
C GLU A 136 16.97 7.24 -18.42
N GLN A 137 17.65 6.09 -18.36
CA GLN A 137 17.37 5.07 -17.35
C GLN A 137 17.62 5.62 -15.93
N ALA A 138 18.76 6.28 -15.69
CA ALA A 138 19.09 6.83 -14.38
C ALA A 138 18.06 7.88 -13.92
N LEU A 139 17.62 8.78 -14.81
CA LEU A 139 16.59 9.76 -14.50
C LEU A 139 15.25 9.10 -14.14
N THR A 140 14.85 8.07 -14.89
CA THR A 140 13.62 7.31 -14.60
C THR A 140 13.69 6.62 -13.25
N GLU A 141 14.81 5.99 -12.92
CA GLU A 141 15.01 5.33 -11.63
C GLU A 141 15.06 6.33 -10.47
N ILE A 142 15.70 7.49 -10.65
CA ILE A 142 15.71 8.58 -9.65
C ILE A 142 14.27 9.00 -9.33
N ALA A 143 13.46 9.32 -10.34
CA ALA A 143 12.08 9.74 -10.14
C ALA A 143 11.21 8.66 -9.48
N GLN A 144 11.53 7.37 -9.67
CA GLN A 144 10.87 6.27 -8.97
C GLN A 144 11.29 6.19 -7.49
N VAL A 145 12.60 6.27 -7.22
CA VAL A 145 13.14 6.20 -5.85
C VAL A 145 12.72 7.40 -5.01
N GLU A 146 12.67 8.60 -5.60
CA GLU A 146 12.20 9.82 -4.91
C GLU A 146 10.75 9.68 -4.47
N ARG A 147 9.85 9.23 -5.36
CA ARG A 147 8.45 8.98 -5.02
C ARG A 147 8.30 7.91 -3.94
N ALA A 148 9.10 6.84 -4.00
CA ALA A 148 9.11 5.80 -2.98
C ALA A 148 9.61 6.33 -1.63
N LEU A 149 10.64 7.19 -1.63
CA LEU A 149 11.18 7.81 -0.42
C LEU A 149 10.16 8.77 0.22
N GLU A 150 9.44 9.53 -0.60
CA GLU A 150 8.39 10.43 -0.13
C GLU A 150 7.22 9.65 0.50
N GLU A 151 6.76 8.58 -0.16
CA GLU A 151 5.72 7.68 0.40
C GLU A 151 6.21 7.02 1.70
N ALA A 152 7.47 6.57 1.76
CA ALA A 152 8.06 5.98 2.96
C ALA A 152 8.09 6.97 4.13
N ALA A 153 8.49 8.22 3.87
CA ALA A 153 8.52 9.28 4.86
C ALA A 153 7.11 9.61 5.41
N ARG A 154 6.11 9.73 4.52
CA ARG A 154 4.71 9.96 4.94
C ARG A 154 4.15 8.79 5.75
N SER A 155 4.39 7.57 5.30
CA SER A 155 3.87 6.35 5.93
C SER A 155 4.44 6.09 7.32
N LEU A 156 5.72 6.39 7.54
CA LEU A 156 6.40 6.17 8.82
C LEU A 156 6.35 7.39 9.75
N SER A 157 5.84 8.53 9.27
CA SER A 157 5.67 9.71 10.12
C SER A 157 4.59 9.47 11.18
N ARG A 158 4.85 9.95 12.41
CA ARG A 158 3.88 9.91 13.52
C ARG A 158 2.76 10.95 13.36
N THR A 159 2.86 11.84 12.37
CA THR A 159 1.91 12.92 12.15
C THR A 159 0.75 12.41 11.28
N PRO A 160 -0.51 12.47 11.75
CA PRO A 160 -1.66 12.18 10.89
C PRO A 160 -1.69 13.19 9.72
N PRO A 161 -2.28 12.86 8.55
CA PRO A 161 -2.42 13.83 7.47
C PRO A 161 -3.16 15.05 8.01
N ARG A 162 -2.79 16.24 7.56
CA ARG A 162 -3.34 17.53 8.01
C ARG A 162 -4.88 17.61 7.96
N GLU A 163 -5.51 16.77 7.14
CA GLU A 163 -6.97 16.59 7.07
C GLU A 163 -7.61 16.07 8.37
N LEU A 164 -6.87 15.39 9.25
CA LEU A 164 -7.36 14.92 10.55
C LEU A 164 -7.18 15.94 11.70
N ALA A 165 -6.31 16.93 11.53
CA ALA A 165 -6.08 17.96 12.55
C ALA A 165 -7.20 19.03 12.58
N ALA A 166 -7.92 19.20 11.48
CA ALA A 166 -8.98 20.20 11.35
C ALA A 166 -10.34 19.77 11.94
N ALA A 167 -10.48 18.51 12.36
CA ALA A 167 -11.72 17.99 12.96
C ALA A 167 -11.67 17.91 14.50
N ALA A 168 -10.59 18.39 15.12
CA ALA A 168 -10.36 18.34 16.57
C ALA A 168 -10.18 19.72 17.22
N GLY A 169 -10.60 20.79 16.53
CA GLY A 169 -10.58 22.18 17.00
C GLY A 169 -11.98 22.76 17.12
#